data_AF-A0A0S8CKE2-F1
#
_entry.id   AF-A0A0S8CKE2-F1
#
_cell.length_a   1.000
_cell.length_b   1.000
_cell.length_c   1.000
_cell.angle_alpha   90.00
_cell.angle_beta   90.00
_cell.angle_gamma   90.00
#
_symmetry.space_group_name_H-M   'P 1'
#
loop_
_entity.id
_entity.type
_entity.pdbx_description
1 polymer ?
#
loop_
_entity_poly.entity_id
_entity_poly.type
_entity_poly.pdbx_seq_one_letter_code
_entity_poly.pdbx_strand_id
1 'polypeptide(L)'
;MNDNKELIEAKIFFASGQLEKSIEAFSVAEKKGCNMIDICLSRGAVQMALGKYKEAKEDFTRVLKEDNDNERAYYFRGIALFALGQYQEAVEDLTSSLIRNNNRGIAHLARGMAYAELGEEKYAALD
;
A
#
# COMPACT_ATOMS: atom_id res chain seq x y z
N MET A 1 26.13 -10.03 -2.19
CA MET A 1 25.56 -10.79 -1.04
C MET A 1 25.17 -9.90 0.14
N ASN A 2 25.34 -8.58 0.08
CA ASN A 2 24.92 -7.67 1.16
C ASN A 2 23.50 -7.12 0.95
N ASP A 3 22.95 -7.23 -0.26
CA ASP A 3 21.74 -6.54 -0.74
C ASP A 3 20.45 -6.84 0.05
N ASN A 4 20.47 -7.75 1.02
CA ASN A 4 19.33 -8.01 1.90
C ASN A 4 19.52 -7.48 3.33
N LYS A 5 20.74 -7.13 3.74
CA LYS A 5 21.00 -6.70 5.13
C LYS A 5 20.31 -5.37 5.41
N GLU A 6 20.45 -4.40 4.51
CA GLU A 6 19.85 -3.07 4.65
C GLU A 6 18.31 -3.14 4.62
N LEU A 7 17.75 -4.03 3.79
CA LEU A 7 16.30 -4.27 3.76
C LEU A 7 15.78 -4.90 5.06
N ILE A 8 16.52 -5.86 5.62
CA ILE A 8 16.17 -6.49 6.91
C ILE A 8 16.25 -5.45 8.03
N GLU A 9 17.29 -4.63 8.06
CA GLU A 9 17.46 -3.55 9.04
C GLU A 9 16.30 -2.56 9.01
N ALA A 10 15.86 -2.13 7.81
CA ALA A 10 14.70 -1.26 7.65
C ALA A 10 13.41 -1.88 8.22
N LYS A 11 13.20 -3.18 7.99
CA LYS A 11 12.06 -3.93 8.55
C LYS A 11 12.16 -4.11 10.07
N ILE A 12 13.36 -4.24 10.63
CA ILE A 12 13.56 -4.28 12.09
C ILE A 12 13.20 -2.94 12.72
N PHE A 13 13.59 -1.81 12.11
CA PHE A 13 13.17 -0.50 12.59
C PHE A 13 11.65 -0.35 12.58
N PHE A 14 10.98 -0.84 11.53
CA PHE A 14 9.52 -0.84 11.46
C PHE A 14 8.90 -1.68 12.59
N ALA A 15 9.36 -2.92 12.77
CA ALA A 15 8.88 -3.80 13.83
C ALA A 15 9.14 -3.24 15.24
N SER A 16 10.17 -2.41 15.40
CA SER A 16 10.51 -1.74 16.66
C SER A 16 9.76 -0.41 16.86
N GLY A 17 8.84 -0.04 15.97
CA GLY A 17 8.10 1.22 16.03
C GLY A 17 8.89 2.47 15.68
N GLN A 18 10.15 2.33 15.23
CA GLN A 18 10.99 3.46 14.82
C GLN A 18 10.70 3.81 13.35
N LEU A 19 9.50 4.35 13.11
CA LEU A 19 8.93 4.51 11.76
C LEU A 19 9.76 5.46 10.88
N GLU A 20 10.25 6.59 11.41
CA GLU A 20 11.07 7.54 10.66
C GLU A 20 12.40 6.91 10.24
N LYS A 21 13.09 6.23 11.16
CA LYS A 21 14.35 5.52 10.86
C LYS A 21 14.13 4.40 9.85
N SER A 22 12.97 3.74 9.89
CA SER A 22 12.61 2.72 8.92
C SER A 22 12.53 3.29 7.50
N ILE A 23 11.91 4.46 7.31
CA ILE A 23 11.84 5.14 6.00
C ILE A 23 13.24 5.51 5.48
N GLU A 24 14.09 6.06 6.35
CA GLU A 24 15.47 6.39 5.99
C GLU A 24 16.25 5.13 5.59
N ALA A 25 16.13 4.04 6.35
CA ALA A 25 16.77 2.78 6.06
C ALA A 25 16.27 2.15 4.74
N PHE A 26 14.98 2.24 4.42
CA PHE A 26 14.46 1.83 3.10
C PHE A 26 15.05 2.67 1.96
N SER A 27 15.30 3.96 2.18
CA SER A 27 15.92 4.84 1.18
C SER A 27 17.40 4.48 0.97
N VAL A 28 18.09 3.99 1.99
CA VAL A 28 19.45 3.45 1.89
C VAL A 28 19.43 2.11 1.14
N ALA A 29 18.50 1.21 1.48
CA ALA A 29 18.32 -0.07 0.79
C ALA A 29 18.09 0.13 -0.72
N GLU A 30 17.27 1.10 -1.11
CA GLU A 30 17.04 1.45 -2.51
C GLU A 30 18.33 1.86 -3.24
N LYS A 31 19.16 2.71 -2.62
CA LYS A 31 20.47 3.11 -3.17
C LYS A 31 21.46 1.96 -3.29
N LYS A 32 21.29 0.91 -2.49
CA LYS A 32 22.12 -0.31 -2.53
C LYS A 32 21.64 -1.32 -3.56
N GLY A 33 20.54 -1.04 -4.27
CA GLY A 33 20.00 -1.92 -5.29
C GLY A 33 19.19 -3.10 -4.74
N CYS A 34 18.67 -3.00 -3.52
CA CYS A 34 17.72 -3.99 -3.02
C CYS A 34 16.45 -4.02 -3.90
N ASN A 35 15.66 -5.08 -3.80
CA ASN A 35 14.45 -5.25 -4.61
C ASN A 35 13.47 -4.07 -4.42
N MET A 36 13.22 -3.34 -5.50
CA MET A 36 12.36 -2.15 -5.48
C MET A 36 10.94 -2.47 -5.00
N ILE A 37 10.35 -3.59 -5.45
CA ILE A 37 8.97 -3.96 -5.13
C ILE A 37 8.85 -4.17 -3.62
N ASP A 38 9.78 -4.93 -3.03
CA ASP A 38 9.80 -5.16 -1.58
C ASP A 38 10.02 -3.88 -0.78
N ILE A 39 10.91 -3.00 -1.27
CA ILE A 39 11.15 -1.69 -0.63
C ILE A 39 9.88 -0.85 -0.65
N CYS A 40 9.26 -0.65 -1.82
CA CYS A 40 8.13 0.24 -1.96
C CYS A 40 6.89 -0.30 -1.23
N LEU A 41 6.64 -1.61 -1.27
CA LEU A 41 5.57 -2.22 -0.47
C LEU A 41 5.79 -2.02 1.03
N SER A 42 7.03 -2.20 1.51
CA SER A 42 7.33 -2.08 2.93
C SER A 42 7.34 -0.62 3.39
N ARG A 43 8.01 0.27 2.66
CA ARG A 43 8.08 1.72 2.95
C ARG A 43 6.70 2.37 2.86
N GLY A 44 5.91 2.01 1.85
CA GLY A 44 4.51 2.44 1.72
C GLY A 44 3.69 2.06 2.95
N ALA A 45 3.83 0.83 3.47
CA ALA A 45 3.15 0.42 4.70
C ALA A 45 3.58 1.24 5.94
N VAL A 46 4.87 1.59 6.05
CA VAL A 46 5.35 2.49 7.12
C VAL A 46 4.78 3.89 6.97
N GLN A 47 4.71 4.41 5.74
CA GLN A 47 4.11 5.72 5.45
C GLN A 47 2.61 5.74 5.78
N MET A 48 1.88 4.65 5.49
CA MET A 48 0.48 4.49 5.93
C MET A 48 0.35 4.59 7.45
N ALA A 49 1.25 3.93 8.20
CA ALA A 49 1.26 3.99 9.66
C ALA A 49 1.57 5.39 10.22
N LEU A 50 2.27 6.22 9.44
CA LEU A 50 2.56 7.62 9.75
C LEU A 50 1.50 8.61 9.23
N GLY A 51 0.43 8.14 8.58
CA GLY A 51 -0.56 9.01 7.94
C GLY A 51 -0.07 9.72 6.67
N LYS A 52 1.09 9.32 6.13
CA LYS A 52 1.71 9.86 4.91
C LYS A 52 1.12 9.19 3.67
N TYR A 53 -0.19 9.35 3.47
CA TYR A 53 -0.94 8.62 2.45
C TYR A 53 -0.56 8.99 1.02
N LYS A 54 -0.11 10.24 0.78
CA LYS A 54 0.33 10.67 -0.56
C LYS A 54 1.60 9.94 -0.98
N GLU A 55 2.58 9.89 -0.08
CA GLU A 55 3.85 9.21 -0.29
C GLU A 55 3.64 7.69 -0.42
N ALA A 56 2.76 7.11 0.41
CA ALA A 56 2.41 5.69 0.30
C ALA A 56 1.79 5.37 -1.06
N LYS A 57 0.85 6.20 -1.54
CA LYS A 57 0.25 6.07 -2.88
C LYS A 57 1.32 6.08 -3.98
N GLU A 58 2.31 6.96 -3.88
CA GLU A 58 3.40 7.03 -4.85
C GLU A 58 4.22 5.74 -4.87
N ASP A 59 4.61 5.21 -3.71
CA ASP A 59 5.34 3.95 -3.61
C ASP A 59 4.56 2.78 -4.20
N PHE A 60 3.28 2.62 -3.88
CA PHE A 60 2.45 1.56 -4.46
C PHE A 60 2.22 1.74 -5.97
N THR A 61 2.13 2.99 -6.43
CA THR A 61 2.06 3.28 -7.87
C THR A 61 3.34 2.88 -8.58
N ARG A 62 4.51 3.07 -7.96
CA ARG A 62 5.77 2.60 -8.54
C ARG A 62 5.80 1.06 -8.60
N VAL A 63 5.27 0.36 -7.60
CA VAL A 63 5.15 -1.12 -7.65
C VAL A 63 4.29 -1.54 -8.85
N LEU A 64 3.13 -0.91 -9.04
CA LEU A 64 2.21 -1.24 -10.14
C LEU A 64 2.74 -0.88 -11.54
N LYS A 65 3.76 -0.04 -11.65
CA LYS A 65 4.46 0.21 -12.92
C LYS A 65 5.38 -0.96 -13.32
N GLU A 66 5.97 -1.62 -12.33
CA GLU A 66 6.89 -2.76 -12.55
C GLU A 66 6.13 -4.10 -12.57
N ASP A 67 5.16 -4.24 -11.67
CA ASP A 67 4.30 -5.42 -11.51
C ASP A 67 2.84 -4.96 -11.49
N ASN A 68 2.26 -4.85 -12.68
CA ASN A 68 0.88 -4.40 -12.88
C ASN A 68 -0.18 -5.41 -12.39
N ASP A 69 0.24 -6.58 -11.91
CA ASP A 69 -0.64 -7.60 -11.35
C ASP A 69 -0.47 -7.73 -9.82
N ASN A 70 0.29 -6.82 -9.20
CA ASN A 70 0.57 -6.88 -7.78
C ASN A 70 -0.67 -6.58 -6.93
N GLU A 71 -1.34 -7.62 -6.48
CA GLU A 71 -2.52 -7.57 -5.63
C GLU A 71 -2.33 -6.68 -4.39
N ARG A 72 -1.18 -6.81 -3.71
CA ARG A 72 -0.86 -6.03 -2.51
C ARG A 72 -0.76 -4.54 -2.80
N ALA A 73 -0.14 -4.17 -3.92
CA ALA A 73 0.01 -2.78 -4.30
C ALA A 73 -1.35 -2.14 -4.62
N TYR A 74 -2.24 -2.84 -5.34
CA TYR A 74 -3.62 -2.39 -5.54
C TYR A 74 -4.35 -2.22 -4.20
N TYR A 75 -4.27 -3.22 -3.32
CA TYR A 75 -4.93 -3.16 -2.01
C TYR A 75 -4.49 -1.95 -1.19
N PHE A 76 -3.18 -1.79 -0.99
CA PHE A 76 -2.67 -0.71 -0.14
C PHE A 76 -2.81 0.66 -0.79
N ARG A 77 -2.71 0.76 -2.13
CA ARG A 77 -2.97 2.01 -2.85
C ARG A 77 -4.44 2.40 -2.74
N GLY A 78 -5.36 1.43 -2.83
CA GLY A 78 -6.79 1.66 -2.60
C GLY A 78 -7.09 2.22 -1.21
N ILE A 79 -6.46 1.68 -0.16
CA ILE A 79 -6.60 2.22 1.21
C ILE A 79 -6.00 3.63 1.32
N ALA A 80 -4.83 3.86 0.71
CA ALA A 80 -4.22 5.19 0.69
C ALA A 80 -5.10 6.23 -0.03
N LEU A 81 -5.71 5.86 -1.16
CA LEU A 81 -6.64 6.68 -1.92
C LEU A 81 -7.90 6.99 -1.11
N PHE A 82 -8.47 6.00 -0.43
CA PHE A 82 -9.60 6.21 0.48
C PHE A 82 -9.27 7.23 1.57
N ALA A 83 -8.11 7.09 2.23
CA ALA A 83 -7.66 8.02 3.26
C ALA A 83 -7.39 9.44 2.72
N LEU A 84 -7.15 9.59 1.41
CA LEU A 84 -6.99 10.87 0.72
C LEU A 84 -8.32 11.45 0.20
N GLY A 85 -9.45 10.77 0.40
CA GLY A 85 -10.76 11.15 -0.14
C GLY A 85 -10.92 10.90 -1.65
N GLN A 86 -10.01 10.14 -2.24
CA GLN A 86 -10.06 9.74 -3.66
C GLN A 86 -10.87 8.45 -3.79
N TYR A 87 -12.16 8.52 -3.48
CA TYR A 87 -13.01 7.34 -3.29
C TYR A 87 -13.22 6.54 -4.58
N GLN A 88 -13.37 7.21 -5.72
CA GLN A 88 -13.57 6.54 -7.01
C GLN A 88 -12.35 5.68 -7.37
N GLU A 89 -11.15 6.25 -7.31
CA GLU A 89 -9.91 5.52 -7.58
C GLU A 89 -9.67 4.44 -6.52
N ALA A 90 -10.07 4.66 -5.26
CA ALA A 90 -10.00 3.64 -4.22
C ALA A 90 -10.86 2.42 -4.56
N VAL A 91 -12.09 2.61 -5.03
CA VAL A 91 -12.97 1.51 -5.49
C VAL A 91 -12.32 0.72 -6.62
N GLU A 92 -11.75 1.40 -7.61
CA GLU A 92 -11.10 0.76 -8.77
C GLU A 92 -9.91 -0.11 -8.34
N ASP A 93 -9.07 0.40 -7.45
CA ASP A 93 -7.92 -0.30 -6.91
C ASP A 93 -8.31 -1.47 -6.00
N LEU A 94 -9.28 -1.28 -5.11
CA LEU A 94 -9.76 -2.35 -4.23
C LEU A 94 -10.45 -3.45 -5.04
N THR A 95 -11.20 -3.10 -6.08
CA THR A 95 -11.76 -4.07 -7.03
C THR A 95 -10.66 -4.84 -7.76
N SER A 96 -9.63 -4.14 -8.22
CA SER A 96 -8.47 -4.76 -8.86
C SER A 96 -7.74 -5.73 -7.92
N SER A 97 -7.60 -5.40 -6.63
CA SER A 97 -7.06 -6.32 -5.62
C SER A 97 -7.96 -7.54 -5.43
N LEU A 98 -9.27 -7.36 -5.28
CA LEU A 98 -10.23 -8.43 -5.05
C LEU A 98 -10.36 -9.42 -6.21
N ILE A 99 -10.22 -8.95 -7.46
CA ILE A 99 -10.17 -9.83 -8.65
C ILE A 99 -8.98 -10.80 -8.56
N ARG A 100 -7.85 -10.34 -8.01
CA ARG A 100 -6.61 -11.14 -7.89
C ARG A 100 -6.61 -12.02 -6.65
N ASN A 101 -7.11 -11.50 -5.54
CA ASN A 101 -7.27 -12.23 -4.29
C ASN A 101 -8.55 -11.80 -3.58
N ASN A 102 -9.58 -12.60 -3.74
CA ASN A 102 -10.90 -12.32 -3.17
C ASN A 102 -10.98 -12.59 -1.65
N ASN A 103 -9.92 -13.12 -1.01
CA ASN A 103 -9.95 -13.52 0.40
C ASN A 103 -9.53 -12.39 1.38
N ARG A 104 -9.69 -11.13 1.00
CA ARG A 104 -9.41 -9.99 1.87
C ARG A 104 -10.70 -9.31 2.31
N GLY A 105 -11.25 -9.75 3.44
CA GLY A 105 -12.44 -9.12 4.04
C GLY A 105 -12.27 -7.62 4.28
N ILE A 106 -11.05 -7.15 4.59
CA ILE A 106 -10.76 -5.72 4.76
C ILE A 106 -10.86 -4.97 3.42
N ALA A 107 -10.57 -5.61 2.29
CA ALA A 107 -10.70 -4.98 0.97
C ALA A 107 -12.16 -4.74 0.60
N HIS A 108 -13.05 -5.71 0.89
CA HIS A 108 -14.50 -5.53 0.77
C HIS A 108 -15.00 -4.40 1.67
N LEU A 109 -14.62 -4.41 2.95
CA LEU A 109 -15.01 -3.35 3.89
C LEU A 109 -14.56 -1.96 3.41
N ALA A 110 -13.30 -1.82 3.00
CA ALA A 110 -12.77 -0.54 2.51
C ALA A 110 -13.48 -0.09 1.23
N ARG A 111 -13.87 -1.03 0.35
CA ARG A 111 -14.59 -0.72 -0.89
C ARG A 111 -16.04 -0.31 -0.61
N GLY A 112 -16.72 -1.01 0.29
CA GLY A 112 -18.06 -0.64 0.73
C GLY A 112 -18.10 0.74 1.39
N MET A 113 -17.09 1.06 2.21
CA MET A 113 -16.92 2.40 2.76
C MET A 113 -16.69 3.45 1.66
N ALA A 114 -15.84 3.15 0.66
CA ALA A 114 -15.64 4.06 -0.47
C ALA A 114 -16.93 4.29 -1.28
N TYR A 115 -17.73 3.25 -1.51
CA TYR A 115 -19.04 3.38 -2.15
C TYR A 115 -20.02 4.22 -1.32
N ALA A 116 -20.02 4.08 0.00
CA ALA A 116 -20.86 4.88 0.88
C ALA A 116 -20.50 6.38 0.80
N GLU A 117 -19.21 6.72 0.79
CA GLU A 117 -18.74 8.11 0.63
C GLU A 117 -19.08 8.69 -0.75
N LEU A 118 -19.20 7.86 -1.78
CA LEU A 118 -19.66 8.24 -3.12
C LEU A 118 -21.20 8.38 -3.22
N GLY A 119 -21.95 7.98 -2.19
CA GLY A 119 -23.41 7.92 -2.22
C GLY A 119 -23.96 6.75 -3.03
N GLU A 120 -23.14 5.75 -3.34
CA GLU A 120 -23.52 4.55 -4.08
C GLU A 120 -23.97 3.42 -3.13
N GLU A 121 -24.97 3.71 -2.30
CA GLU A 121 -25.44 2.84 -1.21
C GLU A 121 -25.75 1.40 -1.65
N LYS A 122 -26.25 1.23 -2.88
CA LYS A 122 -26.54 -0.09 -3.47
C LYS A 122 -25.31 -0.99 -3.58
N TYR A 123 -24.12 -0.43 -3.80
CA TYR A 123 -22.87 -1.22 -3.88
C TYR A 123 -22.22 -1.37 -2.51
N ALA A 124 -22.36 -0.37 -1.64
CA ALA A 124 -21.90 -0.45 -0.26
C ALA A 124 -22.54 -1.61 0.52
N ALA A 125 -23.82 -1.92 0.27
CA ALA A 125 -24.52 -3.02 0.92
C ALA A 125 -24.20 -4.41 0.33
N LEU A 126 -23.49 -4.48 -0.80
CA LEU A 126 -23.13 -5.72 -1.50
C LEU A 126 -21.70 -6.18 -1.23
N ASP A 127 -20.88 -5.32 -0.62
CA ASP A 127 -19.52 -5.61 -0.15
C ASP A 127 -19.53 -6.21 1.27
#